data_AF-A0A9E3IK44-F1
#
_entry.id   AF-A0A9E3IK44-F1
#
_cell.length_a   1.000
_cell.length_b   1.000
_cell.length_c   1.000
_cell.angle_alpha   90.00
_cell.angle_beta   90.00
_cell.angle_gamma   90.00
#
_symmetry.space_group_name_H-M   'P 1'
#
loop_
_entity.id
_entity.type
_entity.pdbx_description
1 polymer ?
#
loop_
_entity_poly.entity_id
_entity_poly.type
_entity_poly.pdbx_seq_one_letter_code
_entity_poly.pdbx_strand_id
1 'polypeptide(L)'
;MKNLRQRAWCSAVLLMAPLVSVHAQTPANKVAPSSLHWVCSTEAERWKAMAPTTVAPGTTSAPSAGSGLLVLDPTKQYQSIDGFGGCFNDLAWQALLALDEQGREDALKALFTSDGCNFNLGRAPIGANDFSLGWYSLNETPGDYAMKEFSIEHDRRELIPFIKAAMKYQPKLGIWGVPWTPPSWMKTSGHYKGGELKQDPETLKAYALYFSKYVKAYRQEGINLYAVMPQNEPNYNNNIYPQCAVSPAAMNVFVRDYLVPRFKADKLNVEVWLGTIVTPANEFVDATLGDPATRKMITGVGLQYEGRDAFARTHEKYPEQKLVQTETECNKGQNTWAEGLTTFRRVIEDTSHFANGYFFWNMILNETGRSTWDWRQNSLITVMRR
;
A
#
# COMPACT_ATOMS: atom_id res chain seq x y z
N MET A 1 39.49 37.20 5.44
CA MET A 1 39.55 38.68 5.45
C MET A 1 39.20 39.17 4.04
N LYS A 2 38.24 40.10 3.98
CA LYS A 2 37.70 40.82 2.80
C LYS A 2 36.96 39.96 1.76
N ASN A 3 35.78 40.31 1.27
CA ASN A 3 34.75 41.31 1.60
C ASN A 3 33.65 41.05 0.56
N LEU A 4 32.41 40.80 0.95
CA LEU A 4 31.27 41.49 0.32
C LEU A 4 30.08 41.45 1.29
N ARG A 5 29.67 42.65 1.68
CA ARG A 5 28.56 42.96 2.58
C ARG A 5 27.46 43.61 1.73
N GLN A 6 26.23 43.38 2.20
CA GLN A 6 25.08 44.29 2.16
C GLN A 6 24.35 44.42 0.80
N ARG A 7 23.02 44.45 0.74
CA ARG A 7 22.02 45.01 1.68
C ARG A 7 20.68 44.27 1.56
N ALA A 8 19.99 44.19 2.70
CA ALA A 8 18.56 43.95 2.80
C ALA A 8 17.76 45.01 2.01
N TRP A 9 16.47 44.76 1.76
CA TRP A 9 15.35 45.63 2.15
C TRP A 9 14.03 44.86 2.00
N CYS A 10 13.32 44.80 3.13
CA CYS A 10 11.89 44.98 3.32
C CYS A 10 10.84 44.18 2.52
N SER A 11 10.09 43.38 3.28
CA SER A 11 8.63 43.44 3.39
C SER A 11 7.78 43.11 2.15
N ALA A 12 7.34 41.85 2.07
CA ALA A 12 5.97 41.52 1.71
C ALA A 12 5.61 40.17 2.33
N VAL A 13 4.71 40.20 3.32
CA VAL A 13 3.94 39.02 3.71
C VAL A 13 3.05 38.69 2.51
N LEU A 14 3.31 37.55 1.87
CA LEU A 14 2.41 36.97 0.88
C LEU A 14 2.05 35.57 1.36
N LEU A 15 0.94 35.51 2.08
CA LEU A 15 0.08 34.34 2.14
C LEU A 15 -0.28 33.96 0.70
N MET A 16 0.35 32.92 0.18
CA MET A 16 -0.17 32.20 -0.97
C MET A 16 -0.58 30.80 -0.51
N ALA A 17 -1.88 30.66 -0.27
CA ALA A 17 -2.54 29.37 -0.41
C ALA A 17 -2.28 28.85 -1.83
N PRO A 18 -1.89 27.59 -2.04
CA PRO A 18 -2.01 27.02 -3.36
C PRO A 18 -3.50 26.82 -3.60
N LEU A 19 -4.11 27.80 -4.27
CA LEU A 19 -5.29 27.59 -5.10
C LEU A 19 -4.98 26.40 -6.00
N VAL A 20 -5.80 25.36 -5.87
CA VAL A 20 -5.90 24.24 -6.80
C VAL A 20 -6.12 24.85 -8.18
N SER A 21 -5.02 25.01 -8.91
CA SER A 21 -5.07 25.38 -10.31
C SER A 21 -5.41 24.08 -11.03
N VAL A 22 -6.70 23.84 -11.23
CA VAL A 22 -7.19 22.94 -12.28
C VAL A 22 -6.71 23.56 -13.59
N HIS A 23 -5.45 23.30 -13.96
CA HIS A 23 -5.06 23.36 -15.33
C HIS A 23 -5.77 22.18 -15.97
N ALA A 24 -6.93 22.46 -16.56
CA ALA A 24 -7.43 21.66 -17.66
C ALA A 24 -6.29 21.64 -18.69
N GLN A 25 -5.44 20.62 -18.61
CA GLN A 25 -4.48 20.35 -19.66
C GLN A 25 -5.32 20.20 -20.92
N THR A 26 -5.09 21.12 -21.85
CA THR A 26 -5.51 20.98 -23.24
C THR A 26 -5.16 19.55 -23.66
N PRO A 27 -6.09 18.77 -24.23
CA PRO A 27 -5.84 17.36 -24.52
C PRO A 27 -4.60 17.29 -25.40
N ALA A 28 -3.53 16.68 -24.86
CA ALA A 28 -2.31 16.44 -25.60
C ALA A 28 -2.70 15.78 -26.94
N ASN A 29 -2.12 16.28 -28.04
CA ASN A 29 -2.30 15.76 -29.40
C ASN A 29 -2.43 14.23 -29.37
N LYS A 30 -3.63 13.72 -29.68
CA LYS A 30 -3.94 12.29 -29.72
C LYS A 30 -3.30 11.66 -30.96
N VAL A 31 -1.98 11.52 -30.95
CA VAL A 31 -1.25 10.76 -31.97
C VAL A 31 -1.51 9.28 -31.68
N ALA A 32 -2.07 8.56 -32.64
CA ALA A 32 -2.18 7.11 -32.54
C ALA A 32 -0.77 6.52 -32.33
N PRO A 33 -0.60 5.54 -31.42
CA PRO A 33 0.71 4.95 -31.17
C PRO A 33 1.29 4.41 -32.49
N SER A 34 2.52 4.82 -32.81
CA SER A 34 3.19 4.47 -34.07
C SER A 34 3.89 3.11 -34.03
N SER A 35 4.04 2.52 -32.85
CA SER A 35 4.66 1.22 -32.63
C SER A 35 4.13 0.57 -31.35
N LEU A 36 4.23 -0.76 -31.29
CA LEU A 36 3.88 -1.54 -30.11
C LEU A 36 5.03 -2.46 -29.75
N HIS A 37 5.47 -2.38 -28.49
CA HIS A 37 6.54 -3.21 -27.94
C HIS A 37 5.92 -4.31 -27.10
N TRP A 38 6.16 -5.55 -27.51
CA TRP A 38 5.71 -6.74 -26.80
C TRP A 38 6.84 -7.30 -25.96
N VAL A 39 6.55 -7.59 -24.70
CA VAL A 39 7.46 -8.28 -23.80
C VAL A 39 6.75 -9.50 -23.24
N CYS A 40 7.43 -10.64 -23.28
CA CYS A 40 6.92 -11.93 -22.80
C CYS A 40 7.87 -12.50 -21.76
N SER A 41 7.31 -13.15 -20.74
CA SER A 41 8.06 -13.96 -19.78
C SER A 41 7.53 -15.38 -19.80
N THR A 42 8.43 -16.34 -19.74
CA THR A 42 8.16 -17.77 -19.56
C THR A 42 8.80 -18.23 -18.25
N GLU A 43 8.53 -19.47 -17.85
CA GLU A 43 9.15 -20.07 -16.66
C GLU A 43 10.68 -20.04 -16.69
N ALA A 44 11.26 -20.22 -17.88
CA ALA A 44 12.71 -20.26 -18.05
C ALA A 44 13.34 -18.90 -18.40
N GLU A 45 12.57 -17.96 -18.96
CA GLU A 45 13.11 -16.75 -19.57
C GLU A 45 12.24 -15.54 -19.28
N ARG A 46 12.82 -14.52 -18.62
CA ARG A 46 12.13 -13.27 -18.25
C ARG A 46 12.38 -12.17 -19.29
N TRP A 47 11.39 -11.29 -19.46
CA TRP A 47 11.50 -10.02 -20.19
C TRP A 47 11.98 -10.13 -21.65
N LYS A 48 11.56 -11.19 -22.35
CA LYS A 48 11.89 -11.35 -23.76
C LYS A 48 11.11 -10.38 -24.61
N ALA A 49 11.81 -9.45 -25.25
CA ALA A 49 11.25 -8.62 -26.30
C ALA A 49 10.82 -9.52 -27.48
N MET A 50 9.56 -9.39 -27.87
CA MET A 50 9.02 -10.09 -29.04
C MET A 50 9.18 -9.22 -30.28
N ALA A 51 9.12 -9.85 -31.46
CA ALA A 51 9.16 -9.13 -32.72
C ALA A 51 8.05 -8.05 -32.75
N PRO A 52 8.36 -6.81 -33.19
CA PRO A 52 7.36 -5.77 -33.33
C PRO A 52 6.20 -6.28 -34.19
N THR A 53 4.98 -6.15 -33.70
CA THR A 53 3.80 -6.46 -34.51
C THR A 53 3.41 -5.22 -35.30
N THR A 54 3.07 -5.40 -36.58
CA THR A 54 2.63 -4.31 -37.45
C THR A 54 1.34 -3.72 -36.90
N VAL A 55 1.39 -2.45 -36.46
CA VAL A 55 0.20 -1.68 -36.08
C VAL A 55 -0.41 -1.12 -37.36
N ALA A 56 -1.60 -1.58 -37.73
CA ALA A 56 -2.37 -0.99 -38.82
C ALA A 56 -3.27 0.13 -38.26
N PRO A 57 -3.50 1.23 -39.01
CA PRO A 57 -4.55 2.19 -38.68
C PRO A 57 -5.88 1.46 -38.55
N GLY A 58 -6.62 1.70 -37.47
CA GLY A 58 -7.88 1.00 -37.20
C GLY A 58 -8.86 1.15 -38.37
N THR A 59 -9.28 0.03 -38.94
CA THR A 59 -10.41 0.00 -39.89
C THR A 59 -11.71 0.08 -39.08
N THR A 60 -12.70 0.85 -39.55
CA THR A 60 -14.03 0.96 -38.91
C THR A 60 -14.86 -0.33 -38.97
N SER A 61 -14.39 -1.34 -39.70
CA SER A 61 -15.01 -2.66 -39.77
C SER A 61 -14.69 -3.48 -38.51
N ALA A 62 -15.74 -3.93 -37.82
CA ALA A 62 -15.61 -4.87 -36.73
C ALA A 62 -14.85 -6.14 -37.19
N PRO A 63 -13.87 -6.64 -36.42
CA PRO A 63 -13.19 -7.88 -36.76
C PRO A 63 -14.19 -9.04 -36.86
N SER A 64 -13.92 -9.98 -37.76
CA SER A 64 -14.58 -11.28 -37.72
C SER A 64 -14.24 -11.98 -36.40
N ALA A 65 -15.24 -12.65 -35.81
CA ALA A 65 -15.06 -13.46 -34.61
C ALA A 65 -13.95 -14.51 -34.87
N GLY A 66 -12.96 -14.59 -33.97
CA GLY A 66 -11.86 -15.57 -34.04
C GLY A 66 -10.53 -15.08 -34.63
N SER A 67 -10.42 -13.80 -35.04
CA SER A 67 -9.19 -13.26 -35.67
C SER A 67 -8.04 -12.92 -34.70
N GLY A 68 -8.22 -13.04 -33.38
CA GLY A 68 -7.20 -12.65 -32.40
C GLY A 68 -6.82 -11.16 -32.44
N LEU A 69 -7.67 -10.32 -33.04
CA LEU A 69 -7.42 -8.89 -33.18
C LEU A 69 -7.56 -8.15 -31.83
N LEU A 70 -6.51 -7.43 -31.44
CA LEU A 70 -6.55 -6.48 -30.32
C LEU A 70 -6.67 -5.06 -30.87
N VAL A 71 -7.69 -4.32 -30.42
CA VAL A 71 -7.95 -2.94 -30.82
C VAL A 71 -7.69 -2.01 -29.65
N LEU A 72 -6.81 -1.03 -29.85
CA LEU A 72 -6.49 -0.01 -28.85
C LEU A 72 -7.19 1.31 -29.22
N ASP A 73 -8.02 1.81 -28.33
CA ASP A 73 -8.71 3.10 -28.48
C ASP A 73 -8.15 4.11 -27.47
N PRO A 74 -7.15 4.95 -27.86
CA PRO A 74 -6.55 5.92 -26.95
C PRO A 74 -7.50 7.07 -26.57
N THR A 75 -8.71 7.12 -27.14
CA THR A 75 -9.73 8.11 -26.78
C THR A 75 -10.57 7.70 -25.58
N LYS A 76 -10.61 6.39 -25.26
CA LYS A 76 -11.26 5.84 -24.07
C LYS A 76 -10.25 5.74 -22.94
N GLN A 77 -10.45 6.54 -21.91
CA GLN A 77 -9.61 6.56 -20.72
C GLN A 77 -10.38 6.01 -19.53
N TYR A 78 -9.66 5.35 -18.64
CA TYR A 78 -10.17 4.81 -17.38
C TYR A 78 -9.41 5.47 -16.23
N GLN A 79 -9.24 4.77 -15.11
CA GLN A 79 -8.48 5.26 -13.97
C GLN A 79 -6.99 5.45 -14.30
N SER A 80 -6.34 6.38 -13.61
CA SER A 80 -4.87 6.47 -13.59
C SER A 80 -4.29 5.40 -12.67
N ILE A 81 -3.20 4.77 -13.09
CA ILE A 81 -2.45 3.84 -12.24
C ILE A 81 -1.44 4.64 -11.42
N ASP A 82 -1.64 4.64 -10.10
CA ASP A 82 -0.77 5.29 -9.11
C ASP A 82 0.55 4.53 -8.94
N GLY A 83 0.51 3.19 -9.01
CA GLY A 83 1.72 2.39 -8.93
C GLY A 83 1.56 0.93 -8.54
N PHE A 84 2.70 0.28 -8.40
CA PHE A 84 2.83 -1.12 -7.99
C PHE A 84 3.85 -1.22 -6.86
N GLY A 85 3.66 -2.19 -5.98
CA GLY A 85 4.51 -2.33 -4.81
C GLY A 85 4.45 -3.70 -4.15
N GLY A 86 5.03 -3.75 -2.94
CA GLY A 86 4.80 -4.84 -2.02
C GLY A 86 4.97 -4.44 -0.56
N CYS A 87 4.85 -5.42 0.35
CA CYS A 87 4.96 -5.17 1.78
C CYS A 87 6.38 -5.31 2.31
N PHE A 88 6.76 -4.34 3.13
CA PHE A 88 7.96 -4.38 3.97
C PHE A 88 7.63 -5.09 5.28
N ASN A 89 8.51 -5.98 5.75
CA ASN A 89 8.38 -6.65 7.05
C ASN A 89 9.75 -7.05 7.60
N ASP A 90 9.81 -7.37 8.90
CA ASP A 90 11.08 -7.66 9.56
C ASP A 90 11.77 -8.91 8.99
N LEU A 91 11.02 -9.99 8.73
CA LEU A 91 11.61 -11.23 8.23
C LEU A 91 12.21 -11.07 6.83
N ALA A 92 11.63 -10.21 5.99
CA ALA A 92 12.20 -9.83 4.70
C ALA A 92 13.54 -9.09 4.87
N TRP A 93 13.64 -8.20 5.84
CA TRP A 93 14.89 -7.50 6.14
C TRP A 93 15.96 -8.46 6.67
N GLN A 94 15.60 -9.34 7.62
CA GLN A 94 16.51 -10.37 8.13
C GLN A 94 16.97 -11.33 7.02
N ALA A 95 16.09 -11.69 6.09
CA ALA A 95 16.47 -12.47 4.92
C ALA A 95 17.52 -11.73 4.08
N LEU A 96 17.32 -10.43 3.80
CA LEU A 96 18.29 -9.62 3.06
C LEU A 96 19.64 -9.47 3.78
N LEU A 97 19.64 -9.36 5.11
CA LEU A 97 20.87 -9.25 5.90
C LEU A 97 21.71 -10.53 5.88
N ALA A 98 21.12 -11.68 5.57
CA ALA A 98 21.85 -12.94 5.43
C ALA A 98 22.63 -13.05 4.09
N LEU A 99 22.34 -12.17 3.13
CA LEU A 99 23.12 -12.07 1.89
C LEU A 99 24.38 -11.24 2.10
N ASP A 100 25.38 -11.45 1.24
CA ASP A 100 26.46 -10.49 1.09
C ASP A 100 25.97 -9.18 0.47
N GLU A 101 26.85 -8.17 0.41
CA GLU A 101 26.48 -6.85 -0.08
C GLU A 101 25.97 -6.89 -1.52
N GLN A 102 26.58 -7.70 -2.39
CA GLN A 102 26.20 -7.81 -3.79
C GLN A 102 24.83 -8.48 -3.94
N GLY A 103 24.58 -9.60 -3.25
CA GLY A 103 23.29 -10.29 -3.30
C GLY A 103 22.15 -9.40 -2.79
N ARG A 104 22.39 -8.64 -1.72
CA ARG A 104 21.41 -7.67 -1.20
C ARG A 104 21.15 -6.55 -2.21
N GLU A 105 22.20 -6.02 -2.85
CA GLU A 105 22.08 -4.99 -3.89
C GLU A 105 21.29 -5.50 -5.10
N ASP A 106 21.55 -6.72 -5.56
CA ASP A 106 20.87 -7.35 -6.69
C ASP A 106 19.38 -7.58 -6.40
N ALA A 107 19.04 -8.05 -5.19
CA ALA A 107 17.65 -8.22 -4.77
C ALA A 107 16.89 -6.89 -4.74
N LEU A 108 17.49 -5.83 -4.19
CA LEU A 108 16.88 -4.50 -4.17
C LEU A 108 16.73 -3.92 -5.58
N LYS A 109 17.74 -4.07 -6.45
CA LYS A 109 17.64 -3.61 -7.85
C LYS A 109 16.54 -4.33 -8.61
N ALA A 110 16.40 -5.65 -8.41
CA ALA A 110 15.36 -6.44 -9.06
C ALA A 110 13.94 -5.95 -8.69
N LEU A 111 13.74 -5.40 -7.50
CA LEU A 111 12.43 -4.88 -7.07
C LEU A 111 12.23 -3.41 -7.43
N PHE A 112 13.26 -2.57 -7.28
CA PHE A 112 13.09 -1.11 -7.22
C PHE A 112 13.73 -0.34 -8.38
N THR A 113 14.42 -0.97 -9.32
CA THR A 113 14.95 -0.27 -10.51
C THR A 113 14.10 -0.52 -11.76
N SER A 114 14.30 0.32 -12.78
CA SER A 114 13.63 0.21 -14.09
C SER A 114 13.96 -1.08 -14.85
N ASP A 115 15.08 -1.72 -14.52
CA ASP A 115 15.49 -3.00 -15.11
C ASP A 115 14.84 -4.21 -14.40
N GLY A 116 14.08 -3.94 -13.33
CA GLY A 116 13.33 -4.91 -12.53
C GLY A 116 11.84 -4.57 -12.46
N CYS A 117 11.21 -4.83 -11.31
CA CYS A 117 9.78 -4.55 -11.10
C CYS A 117 9.46 -3.05 -11.03
N ASN A 118 10.46 -2.20 -10.79
CA ASN A 118 10.32 -0.75 -10.68
C ASN A 118 9.22 -0.31 -9.69
N PHE A 119 9.10 -1.00 -8.56
CA PHE A 119 8.11 -0.68 -7.54
C PHE A 119 8.29 0.74 -7.02
N ASN A 120 7.23 1.53 -7.12
CA ASN A 120 7.21 2.94 -6.72
C ASN A 120 6.30 3.20 -5.51
N LEU A 121 5.60 2.18 -5.03
CA LEU A 121 4.79 2.19 -3.82
C LEU A 121 5.21 1.07 -2.87
N GLY A 122 4.92 1.24 -1.58
CA GLY A 122 5.19 0.26 -0.54
C GLY A 122 4.14 0.25 0.56
N ARG A 123 3.86 -0.95 1.09
CA ARG A 123 3.04 -1.16 2.29
C ARG A 123 3.95 -1.40 3.49
N ALA A 124 3.64 -0.77 4.62
CA ALA A 124 4.36 -0.97 5.87
C ALA A 124 3.39 -1.33 7.01
N PRO A 125 3.71 -2.30 7.87
CA PRO A 125 2.95 -2.53 9.08
C PRO A 125 3.18 -1.40 10.08
N ILE A 126 2.14 -1.08 10.87
CA ILE A 126 2.23 -0.20 12.04
C ILE A 126 2.25 -1.11 13.28
N GLY A 127 3.43 -1.39 13.82
CA GLY A 127 3.63 -2.46 14.79
C GLY A 127 3.79 -3.83 14.11
N ALA A 128 3.64 -4.92 14.86
CA ALA A 128 3.83 -6.26 14.33
C ALA A 128 2.74 -6.68 13.32
N ASN A 129 3.17 -7.29 12.22
CA ASN A 129 2.38 -8.20 11.40
C ASN A 129 2.80 -9.67 11.64
N ASP A 130 2.21 -10.60 10.89
CA ASP A 130 2.56 -12.01 10.88
C ASP A 130 3.99 -12.32 10.38
N PHE A 131 4.64 -11.42 9.64
CA PHE A 131 6.05 -11.53 9.22
C PHE A 131 7.01 -10.64 10.02
N SER A 132 6.63 -10.29 11.25
CA SER A 132 7.49 -9.59 12.21
C SER A 132 8.27 -10.58 13.07
N LEU A 133 9.36 -10.14 13.71
CA LEU A 133 10.20 -11.03 14.56
C LEU A 133 9.48 -11.54 15.83
N GLY A 134 8.38 -10.89 16.20
CA GLY A 134 7.58 -11.27 17.35
C GLY A 134 6.44 -10.28 17.56
N TRP A 135 5.81 -10.38 18.73
CA TRP A 135 4.74 -9.49 19.15
C TRP A 135 5.29 -8.13 19.57
N TYR A 136 4.86 -7.06 18.91
CA TYR A 136 5.13 -5.70 19.36
C TYR A 136 4.08 -4.71 18.84
N SER A 137 3.90 -3.60 19.55
CA SER A 137 3.28 -2.39 19.02
C SER A 137 4.20 -1.21 19.29
N LEU A 138 3.83 -0.03 18.79
CA LEU A 138 4.60 1.18 19.00
C LEU A 138 4.26 1.88 20.32
N ASN A 139 3.36 1.32 21.16
CA ASN A 139 3.11 1.78 22.52
C ASN A 139 2.40 0.72 23.40
N GLU A 140 3.16 -0.09 24.12
CA GLU A 140 2.62 -1.16 24.98
C GLU A 140 2.43 -0.78 26.46
N THR A 141 2.55 0.49 26.83
CA THR A 141 2.34 0.93 28.22
C THR A 141 0.84 1.03 28.52
N PRO A 142 0.26 0.17 29.38
CA PRO A 142 -1.19 0.16 29.62
C PRO A 142 -1.68 1.49 30.20
N GLY A 143 -2.75 2.03 29.62
CA GLY A 143 -3.34 3.30 30.05
C GLY A 143 -2.57 4.55 29.62
N ASP A 144 -1.57 4.42 28.74
CA ASP A 144 -0.89 5.58 28.15
C ASP A 144 -1.72 6.22 27.03
N TYR A 145 -2.89 6.76 27.39
CA TYR A 145 -3.79 7.44 26.47
C TYR A 145 -3.17 8.70 25.84
N ALA A 146 -2.13 9.27 26.47
CA ALA A 146 -1.40 10.44 25.98
C ALA A 146 -0.25 10.09 25.02
N MET A 147 0.00 8.80 24.76
CA MET A 147 1.08 8.30 23.93
C MET A 147 2.48 8.81 24.37
N LYS A 148 2.74 8.92 25.67
CA LYS A 148 4.04 9.34 26.22
C LYS A 148 5.16 8.35 25.90
N GLU A 149 4.87 7.06 25.96
CA GLU A 149 5.81 5.96 25.74
C GLU A 149 5.81 5.45 24.28
N PHE A 150 5.18 6.20 23.37
CA PHE A 150 5.19 5.87 21.94
C PHE A 150 6.61 5.86 21.38
N SER A 151 6.98 4.78 20.67
CA SER A 151 8.31 4.62 20.09
C SER A 151 8.30 3.78 18.81
N ILE A 152 9.10 4.20 17.83
CA ILE A 152 9.40 3.45 16.59
C ILE A 152 10.78 2.78 16.65
N GLU A 153 11.31 2.53 17.84
CA GLU A 153 12.67 2.04 18.01
C GLU A 153 12.88 0.62 17.47
N HIS A 154 11.85 -0.23 17.49
CA HIS A 154 11.88 -1.50 16.79
C HIS A 154 12.03 -1.30 15.28
N ASP A 155 11.15 -0.48 14.70
CA ASP A 155 11.16 -0.20 13.27
C ASP A 155 12.49 0.41 12.81
N ARG A 156 13.17 1.21 13.64
CA ARG A 156 14.51 1.75 13.31
C ARG A 156 15.60 0.70 13.13
N ARG A 157 15.45 -0.47 13.77
CA ARG A 157 16.38 -1.59 13.63
C ARG A 157 16.01 -2.49 12.45
N GLU A 158 14.72 -2.63 12.19
CA GLU A 158 14.20 -3.59 11.22
C GLU A 158 13.61 -2.90 9.97
N LEU A 159 12.39 -2.40 10.07
CA LEU A 159 11.58 -1.97 8.94
C LEU A 159 12.12 -0.73 8.19
N ILE A 160 12.57 0.29 8.93
CA ILE A 160 13.06 1.57 8.38
C ILE A 160 14.35 1.38 7.56
N PRO A 161 15.36 0.63 8.02
CA PRO A 161 16.52 0.29 7.20
C PRO A 161 16.15 -0.35 5.86
N PHE A 162 15.18 -1.27 5.84
CA PHE A 162 14.72 -1.89 4.60
C PHE A 162 14.04 -0.87 3.67
N ILE A 163 13.15 -0.03 4.20
CA ILE A 163 12.52 1.05 3.42
C ILE A 163 13.57 2.01 2.86
N LYS A 164 14.54 2.44 3.67
CA LYS A 164 15.62 3.34 3.24
C LYS A 164 16.52 2.70 2.17
N ALA A 165 16.76 1.39 2.26
CA ALA A 165 17.49 0.65 1.24
C ALA A 165 16.76 0.65 -0.12
N ALA A 166 15.42 0.51 -0.12
CA ALA A 166 14.61 0.66 -1.33
C ALA A 166 14.63 2.11 -1.87
N MET A 167 14.55 3.10 -0.98
CA MET A 167 14.57 4.53 -1.35
C MET A 167 15.87 4.99 -2.04
N LYS A 168 16.98 4.25 -1.90
CA LYS A 168 18.21 4.47 -2.69
C LYS A 168 17.93 4.41 -4.20
N TYR A 169 17.01 3.55 -4.62
CA TYR A 169 16.60 3.37 -6.03
C TYR A 169 15.33 4.11 -6.38
N GLN A 170 14.46 4.30 -5.39
CA GLN A 170 13.18 4.99 -5.53
C GLN A 170 13.09 6.15 -4.55
N PRO A 171 13.77 7.29 -4.80
CA PRO A 171 13.77 8.41 -3.85
C PRO A 171 12.39 9.01 -3.57
N LYS A 172 11.40 8.74 -4.44
CA LYS A 172 10.01 9.16 -4.31
C LYS A 172 9.07 8.03 -3.86
N LEU A 173 9.60 6.88 -3.44
CA LEU A 173 8.84 5.71 -3.00
C LEU A 173 7.75 6.12 -2.01
N GLY A 174 6.48 5.94 -2.40
CA GLY A 174 5.35 6.25 -1.56
C GLY A 174 5.06 5.09 -0.61
N ILE A 175 5.05 5.34 0.71
CA ILE A 175 4.72 4.32 1.71
C ILE A 175 3.33 4.61 2.30
N TRP A 176 2.54 3.56 2.50
CA TRP A 176 1.34 3.63 3.31
C TRP A 176 1.40 2.63 4.47
N GLY A 177 0.81 3.03 5.60
CA GLY A 177 0.87 2.27 6.85
C GLY A 177 -0.48 1.63 7.22
N VAL A 178 -0.46 0.40 7.73
CA VAL A 178 -1.65 -0.25 8.32
C VAL A 178 -1.26 -1.09 9.54
N PRO A 179 -2.01 -1.03 10.66
CA PRO A 179 -1.80 -1.93 11.78
C PRO A 179 -2.52 -3.26 11.56
N TRP A 180 -1.87 -4.36 11.93
CA TRP A 180 -2.58 -5.63 12.14
C TRP A 180 -3.38 -5.61 13.42
N THR A 181 -2.91 -4.84 14.40
CA THR A 181 -3.56 -4.76 15.70
C THR A 181 -3.18 -3.44 16.39
N PRO A 182 -4.10 -2.80 17.12
CA PRO A 182 -3.74 -1.74 18.05
C PRO A 182 -2.89 -2.29 19.20
N PRO A 183 -2.27 -1.44 20.04
CA PRO A 183 -1.64 -1.88 21.27
C PRO A 183 -2.52 -2.83 22.09
N SER A 184 -1.91 -3.82 22.72
CA SER A 184 -2.65 -4.93 23.36
C SER A 184 -3.68 -4.44 24.41
N TRP A 185 -3.33 -3.40 25.16
CA TRP A 185 -4.17 -2.79 26.19
C TRP A 185 -5.39 -2.02 25.64
N MET A 186 -5.41 -1.69 24.34
CA MET A 186 -6.56 -1.08 23.65
C MET A 186 -7.58 -2.11 23.17
N LYS A 187 -7.35 -3.40 23.40
CA LYS A 187 -8.18 -4.50 22.88
C LYS A 187 -8.99 -5.16 23.97
N THR A 188 -10.15 -5.68 23.61
CA THR A 188 -11.00 -6.46 24.53
C THR A 188 -10.32 -7.73 25.03
N SER A 189 -9.42 -8.32 24.23
CA SER A 189 -8.63 -9.49 24.60
C SER A 189 -7.42 -9.20 25.50
N GLY A 190 -6.98 -7.93 25.59
CA GLY A 190 -5.71 -7.58 26.23
C GLY A 190 -4.48 -8.21 25.56
N HIS A 191 -4.60 -8.68 24.32
CA HIS A 191 -3.56 -9.46 23.63
C HIS A 191 -3.54 -9.16 22.13
N TYR A 192 -2.37 -9.28 21.49
CA TYR A 192 -2.17 -9.04 20.05
C TYR A 192 -2.99 -9.98 19.16
N LYS A 193 -3.12 -11.24 19.57
CA LYS A 193 -4.02 -12.23 18.98
C LYS A 193 -5.47 -11.93 19.37
N GLY A 194 -6.32 -11.79 18.37
CA GLY A 194 -7.77 -11.79 18.52
C GLY A 194 -8.32 -10.64 19.37
N GLY A 195 -9.63 -10.63 19.62
CA GLY A 195 -10.32 -9.53 20.28
C GLY A 195 -10.63 -8.36 19.34
N GLU A 196 -11.34 -7.40 19.91
CA GLU A 196 -11.85 -6.23 19.19
C GLU A 196 -11.19 -4.96 19.73
N LEU A 197 -11.17 -3.92 18.91
CA LEU A 197 -10.78 -2.58 19.36
C LEU A 197 -11.82 -2.09 20.37
N LYS A 198 -11.39 -1.70 21.57
CA LYS A 198 -12.31 -1.11 22.56
C LYS A 198 -12.92 0.18 21.99
N GLN A 199 -14.23 0.30 22.11
CA GLN A 199 -15.01 1.39 21.52
C GLN A 199 -15.24 2.56 22.48
N ASP A 200 -14.62 2.55 23.66
CA ASP A 200 -14.72 3.68 24.57
C ASP A 200 -13.99 4.92 23.99
N PRO A 201 -14.51 6.15 24.23
CA PRO A 201 -13.95 7.35 23.62
C PRO A 201 -12.50 7.65 23.97
N GLU A 202 -12.01 7.20 25.14
CA GLU A 202 -10.64 7.44 25.58
C GLU A 202 -9.66 6.60 24.75
N THR A 203 -9.98 5.32 24.56
CA THR A 203 -9.23 4.40 23.69
C THR A 203 -9.22 4.87 22.24
N LEU A 204 -10.38 5.24 21.67
CA LEU A 204 -10.46 5.68 20.27
C LEU A 204 -9.68 6.99 20.03
N LYS A 205 -9.70 7.93 20.97
CA LYS A 205 -8.88 9.17 20.91
C LYS A 205 -7.39 8.85 20.98
N ALA A 206 -6.99 7.96 21.88
CA ALA A 206 -5.61 7.54 22.02
C ALA A 206 -5.13 6.80 20.76
N TYR A 207 -5.96 5.94 20.18
CA TYR A 207 -5.61 5.21 18.95
C TYR A 207 -5.47 6.15 17.74
N ALA A 208 -6.32 7.17 17.60
CA ALA A 208 -6.12 8.20 16.59
C ALA A 208 -4.79 8.98 16.81
N LEU A 209 -4.45 9.30 18.07
CA LEU A 209 -3.17 9.92 18.41
C LEU A 209 -1.97 9.00 18.07
N TYR A 210 -2.11 7.69 18.26
CA TYR A 210 -1.10 6.69 17.89
C TYR A 210 -0.77 6.75 16.39
N PHE A 211 -1.78 6.80 15.52
CA PHE A 211 -1.58 7.03 14.08
C PHE A 211 -0.89 8.37 13.78
N SER A 212 -1.27 9.46 14.45
CA SER A 212 -0.64 10.76 14.25
C SER A 212 0.85 10.74 14.62
N LYS A 213 1.20 10.08 15.73
CA LYS A 213 2.60 9.91 16.13
C LYS A 213 3.38 9.04 15.14
N TYR A 214 2.80 7.95 14.65
CA TYR A 214 3.39 7.14 13.59
C TYR A 214 3.70 7.96 12.34
N VAL A 215 2.71 8.72 11.83
CA VAL A 215 2.88 9.55 10.63
C VAL A 215 4.00 10.57 10.82
N LYS A 216 4.03 11.26 11.96
CA LYS A 216 5.08 12.24 12.28
C LYS A 216 6.46 11.56 12.38
N ALA A 217 6.56 10.44 13.07
CA ALA A 217 7.82 9.74 13.31
C ALA A 217 8.42 9.19 12.01
N TYR A 218 7.62 8.54 11.15
CA TYR A 218 8.11 8.02 9.87
C TYR A 218 8.54 9.15 8.91
N ARG A 219 7.81 10.27 8.89
CA ARG A 219 8.22 11.44 8.10
C ARG A 219 9.51 12.08 8.62
N GLN A 220 9.75 12.06 9.92
CA GLN A 220 11.03 12.51 10.51
C GLN A 220 12.20 11.62 10.10
N GLU A 221 11.95 10.34 9.78
CA GLU A 221 12.94 9.42 9.21
C GLU A 221 13.16 9.65 7.70
N GLY A 222 12.51 10.65 7.10
CA GLY A 222 12.61 10.99 5.69
C GLY A 222 11.70 10.14 4.79
N ILE A 223 10.86 9.28 5.35
CA ILE A 223 9.98 8.40 4.57
C ILE A 223 8.77 9.19 4.07
N ASN A 224 8.48 9.06 2.77
CA ASN A 224 7.27 9.60 2.15
C ASN A 224 6.05 8.75 2.53
N LEU A 225 5.64 8.82 3.80
CA LEU A 225 4.42 8.19 4.27
C LEU A 225 3.23 9.02 3.81
N TYR A 226 2.56 8.60 2.72
CA TYR A 226 1.51 9.36 2.06
C TYR A 226 0.11 9.01 2.56
N ALA A 227 -0.11 7.77 2.98
CA ALA A 227 -1.42 7.28 3.41
C ALA A 227 -1.34 6.37 4.65
N VAL A 228 -2.48 6.22 5.33
CA VAL A 228 -2.70 5.16 6.31
C VAL A 228 -4.05 4.47 6.10
N MET A 229 -4.14 3.23 6.57
CA MET A 229 -5.38 2.47 6.64
C MET A 229 -5.66 2.06 8.10
N PRO A 230 -6.91 2.19 8.61
CA PRO A 230 -7.22 2.01 10.02
C PRO A 230 -6.93 0.62 10.61
N GLN A 231 -7.05 -0.43 9.82
CA GLN A 231 -6.97 -1.82 10.29
C GLN A 231 -6.77 -2.78 9.13
N ASN A 232 -5.87 -3.75 9.30
CA ASN A 232 -5.75 -4.90 8.41
C ASN A 232 -6.89 -5.89 8.65
N GLU A 233 -7.53 -6.36 7.59
CA GLU A 233 -8.52 -7.47 7.62
C GLU A 233 -9.48 -7.40 8.84
N PRO A 234 -10.25 -6.30 8.98
CA PRO A 234 -11.00 -6.00 10.20
C PRO A 234 -12.10 -7.02 10.57
N ASN A 235 -12.37 -7.99 9.71
CA ASN A 235 -13.31 -9.09 9.93
C ASN A 235 -12.65 -10.36 10.49
N TYR A 236 -11.31 -10.49 10.45
CA TYR A 236 -10.61 -11.67 10.96
C TYR A 236 -10.29 -11.54 12.46
N ASN A 237 -10.47 -12.65 13.18
CA ASN A 237 -10.32 -12.65 14.64
C ASN A 237 -9.90 -14.00 15.26
N ASN A 238 -9.49 -14.97 14.44
CA ASN A 238 -9.17 -16.34 14.87
C ASN A 238 -7.74 -16.79 14.50
N ASN A 239 -6.96 -15.99 13.77
CA ASN A 239 -5.56 -16.26 13.47
C ASN A 239 -4.69 -16.27 14.72
N ILE A 240 -3.52 -16.91 14.64
CA ILE A 240 -2.56 -17.04 15.75
C ILE A 240 -1.56 -15.88 15.85
N TYR A 241 -1.54 -14.99 14.86
CA TYR A 241 -0.69 -13.82 14.72
C TYR A 241 -1.46 -12.51 15.04
N PRO A 242 -0.83 -11.32 14.97
CA PRO A 242 -1.51 -10.05 15.28
C PRO A 242 -2.76 -9.85 14.42
N GLN A 243 -3.89 -9.52 15.05
CA GLN A 243 -5.15 -9.22 14.35
C GLN A 243 -6.07 -8.42 15.27
N CYS A 244 -7.05 -7.71 14.73
CA CYS A 244 -8.05 -7.03 15.54
C CYS A 244 -9.34 -6.90 14.75
N ALA A 245 -10.44 -7.38 15.34
CA ALA A 245 -11.75 -7.19 14.75
C ALA A 245 -12.24 -5.75 14.97
N VAL A 246 -12.83 -5.18 13.93
CA VAL A 246 -13.51 -3.88 13.93
C VAL A 246 -14.73 -4.01 13.02
N SER A 247 -15.94 -3.86 13.57
CA SER A 247 -17.15 -3.95 12.75
C SER A 247 -17.25 -2.82 11.72
N PRO A 248 -18.01 -2.98 10.62
CA PRO A 248 -18.22 -1.92 9.63
C PRO A 248 -18.68 -0.58 10.24
N ALA A 249 -19.61 -0.63 11.18
CA ALA A 249 -20.12 0.56 11.86
C ALA A 249 -19.05 1.20 12.77
N ALA A 250 -18.31 0.39 13.53
CA ALA A 250 -17.21 0.88 14.37
C ALA A 250 -16.09 1.49 13.54
N MET A 251 -15.79 0.91 12.37
CA MET A 251 -14.80 1.43 11.42
C MET A 251 -15.18 2.83 10.94
N ASN A 252 -16.43 3.01 10.48
CA ASN A 252 -16.93 4.31 10.04
C ASN A 252 -16.83 5.36 11.16
N VAL A 253 -17.26 5.01 12.38
CA VAL A 253 -17.17 5.90 13.56
C VAL A 253 -15.72 6.27 13.86
N PHE A 254 -14.81 5.30 13.90
CA PHE A 254 -13.40 5.57 14.20
C PHE A 254 -12.79 6.53 13.16
N VAL A 255 -13.03 6.28 11.86
CA VAL A 255 -12.50 7.13 10.78
C VAL A 255 -13.07 8.55 10.86
N ARG A 256 -14.40 8.67 10.93
CA ARG A 256 -15.13 9.95 10.88
C ARG A 256 -14.89 10.83 12.10
N ASP A 257 -14.96 10.23 13.30
CA ASP A 257 -15.05 10.99 14.54
C ASP A 257 -13.71 11.11 15.27
N TYR A 258 -12.73 10.25 14.96
CA TYR A 258 -11.46 10.20 15.68
C TYR A 258 -10.25 10.37 14.75
N LEU A 259 -10.05 9.49 13.77
CA LEU A 259 -8.81 9.45 12.97
C LEU A 259 -8.65 10.69 12.08
N VAL A 260 -9.62 10.99 11.23
CA VAL A 260 -9.53 12.15 10.33
C VAL A 260 -9.53 13.48 11.11
N PRO A 261 -10.40 13.69 12.12
CA PRO A 261 -10.34 14.89 12.96
C PRO A 261 -8.99 15.07 13.65
N ARG A 262 -8.36 13.97 14.11
CA ARG A 262 -7.03 14.03 14.72
C ARG A 262 -5.97 14.52 13.73
N PHE A 263 -5.95 14.02 12.51
CA PHE A 263 -5.00 14.47 11.49
C PHE A 263 -5.22 15.95 11.11
N LYS A 264 -6.48 16.39 11.01
CA LYS A 264 -6.81 17.81 10.80
C LYS A 264 -6.29 18.68 11.94
N ALA A 265 -6.52 18.28 13.20
CA ALA A 265 -6.06 19.01 14.38
C ALA A 265 -4.52 19.11 14.43
N ASP A 266 -3.83 18.04 14.05
CA ASP A 266 -2.36 18.00 13.97
C ASP A 266 -1.79 18.61 12.68
N LYS A 267 -2.62 19.10 11.77
CA LYS A 267 -2.25 19.65 10.46
C LYS A 267 -1.42 18.66 9.62
N LEU A 268 -1.75 17.37 9.72
CA LEU A 268 -1.12 16.32 8.93
C LEU A 268 -1.84 16.19 7.59
N ASN A 269 -1.13 16.54 6.50
CA ASN A 269 -1.55 16.18 5.16
C ASN A 269 -1.17 14.72 4.89
N VAL A 270 -2.05 13.78 5.23
CA VAL A 270 -1.91 12.34 5.02
C VAL A 270 -3.26 11.79 4.57
N GLU A 271 -3.24 10.91 3.58
CA GLU A 271 -4.46 10.29 3.09
C GLU A 271 -4.96 9.23 4.08
N VAL A 272 -6.28 9.11 4.18
CA VAL A 272 -6.93 8.03 4.90
C VAL A 272 -7.70 7.20 3.91
N TRP A 273 -7.47 5.89 3.93
CA TRP A 273 -8.17 4.91 3.11
C TRP A 273 -8.90 3.94 4.04
N LEU A 274 -10.09 3.44 3.64
CA LEU A 274 -10.94 2.65 4.54
C LEU A 274 -10.25 1.40 5.13
N GLY A 275 -9.43 0.68 4.38
CA GLY A 275 -8.83 -0.54 4.91
C GLY A 275 -8.18 -1.41 3.87
N THR A 276 -7.69 -2.57 4.31
CA THR A 276 -7.28 -3.70 3.48
C THR A 276 -8.36 -4.78 3.61
N ILE A 277 -9.51 -4.56 2.98
CA ILE A 277 -10.73 -5.34 3.26
C ILE A 277 -10.75 -6.65 2.48
N VAL A 278 -10.98 -7.77 3.17
CA VAL A 278 -11.22 -9.10 2.58
C VAL A 278 -12.72 -9.37 2.43
N THR A 279 -13.44 -9.75 3.50
CA THR A 279 -14.86 -10.11 3.40
C THR A 279 -15.59 -9.83 4.72
N PRO A 280 -16.85 -9.36 4.74
CA PRO A 280 -17.66 -8.96 3.59
C PRO A 280 -17.30 -7.53 3.12
N ALA A 281 -16.64 -7.42 1.96
CA ALA A 281 -16.12 -6.13 1.47
C ALA A 281 -17.22 -5.07 1.25
N ASN A 282 -18.35 -5.48 0.67
CA ASN A 282 -19.45 -4.56 0.38
C ASN A 282 -20.06 -3.92 1.63
N GLU A 283 -20.07 -4.61 2.76
CA GLU A 283 -20.63 -4.08 4.01
C GLU A 283 -19.73 -3.00 4.61
N PHE A 284 -18.41 -3.22 4.63
CA PHE A 284 -17.44 -2.20 5.06
C PHE A 284 -17.49 -0.97 4.15
N VAL A 285 -17.52 -1.19 2.84
CA VAL A 285 -17.62 -0.13 1.83
C VAL A 285 -18.90 0.67 2.03
N ASP A 286 -20.06 0.03 2.14
CA ASP A 286 -21.34 0.73 2.27
C ASP A 286 -21.52 1.41 3.62
N ALA A 287 -21.02 0.82 4.71
CA ALA A 287 -21.06 1.46 6.03
C ALA A 287 -20.23 2.77 6.09
N THR A 288 -19.18 2.86 5.27
CA THR A 288 -18.25 4.00 5.26
C THR A 288 -18.62 5.01 4.17
N LEU A 289 -18.69 4.57 2.92
CA LEU A 289 -18.99 5.44 1.77
C LEU A 289 -20.47 5.81 1.71
N GLY A 290 -21.36 5.00 2.30
CA GLY A 290 -22.77 5.35 2.46
C GLY A 290 -22.97 6.54 3.42
N ASP A 291 -22.03 6.80 4.32
CA ASP A 291 -22.01 8.02 5.14
C ASP A 291 -21.41 9.19 4.33
N PRO A 292 -22.21 10.20 3.96
CA PRO A 292 -21.71 11.32 3.14
C PRO A 292 -20.64 12.16 3.83
N ALA A 293 -20.57 12.15 5.17
CA ALA A 293 -19.54 12.84 5.91
C ALA A 293 -18.21 12.11 5.75
N THR A 294 -18.18 10.81 6.02
CA THR A 294 -16.96 9.99 5.94
C THR A 294 -16.46 9.84 4.50
N ARG A 295 -17.37 9.66 3.54
CA ARG A 295 -17.02 9.55 2.11
C ARG A 295 -16.19 10.74 1.60
N LYS A 296 -16.46 11.95 2.10
CA LYS A 296 -15.72 13.17 1.72
C LYS A 296 -14.39 13.32 2.47
N MET A 297 -14.14 12.49 3.48
CA MET A 297 -12.97 12.55 4.35
C MET A 297 -11.88 11.55 3.97
N ILE A 298 -12.22 10.48 3.26
CA ILE A 298 -11.27 9.44 2.84
C ILE A 298 -10.95 9.55 1.34
N THR A 299 -9.78 9.06 0.97
CA THR A 299 -9.27 9.11 -0.41
C THR A 299 -9.73 7.92 -1.25
N GLY A 300 -9.93 6.76 -0.61
CA GLY A 300 -10.29 5.54 -1.32
C GLY A 300 -10.47 4.32 -0.44
N VAL A 301 -10.65 3.19 -1.12
CA VAL A 301 -10.88 1.88 -0.52
C VAL A 301 -9.78 0.92 -0.95
N GLY A 302 -9.17 0.24 0.01
CA GLY A 302 -8.30 -0.89 -0.25
C GLY A 302 -9.06 -2.21 -0.13
N LEU A 303 -8.89 -3.07 -1.11
CA LEU A 303 -9.44 -4.42 -1.15
C LEU A 303 -8.29 -5.42 -1.23
N GLN A 304 -8.49 -6.61 -0.69
CA GLN A 304 -7.56 -7.73 -0.79
C GLN A 304 -8.16 -8.85 -1.64
N TYR A 305 -7.44 -9.96 -1.77
CA TYR A 305 -7.79 -11.11 -2.60
C TYR A 305 -9.27 -11.56 -2.48
N GLU A 306 -9.78 -11.78 -1.26
CA GLU A 306 -11.17 -12.19 -1.01
C GLU A 306 -12.20 -11.05 -1.19
N GLY A 307 -11.74 -9.80 -1.20
CA GLY A 307 -12.56 -8.61 -1.41
C GLY A 307 -12.65 -8.16 -2.85
N ARG A 308 -11.95 -8.83 -3.77
CA ARG A 308 -11.81 -8.47 -5.18
C ARG A 308 -13.13 -8.21 -5.89
N ASP A 309 -14.14 -9.03 -5.63
CA ASP A 309 -15.45 -8.91 -6.31
C ASP A 309 -16.17 -7.58 -6.00
N ALA A 310 -15.71 -6.83 -4.99
CA ALA A 310 -16.25 -5.52 -4.67
C ALA A 310 -15.68 -4.39 -5.55
N PHE A 311 -14.60 -4.60 -6.32
CA PHE A 311 -13.95 -3.54 -7.11
C PHE A 311 -14.91 -2.85 -8.10
N ALA A 312 -15.47 -3.60 -9.05
CA ALA A 312 -16.34 -3.05 -10.10
C ALA A 312 -17.60 -2.40 -9.50
N ARG A 313 -18.26 -3.08 -8.57
CA ARG A 313 -19.44 -2.57 -7.87
C ARG A 313 -19.13 -1.28 -7.10
N THR A 314 -18.00 -1.21 -6.41
CA THR A 314 -17.62 -0.02 -5.64
C THR A 314 -17.38 1.16 -6.58
N HIS A 315 -16.72 0.95 -7.72
CA HIS A 315 -16.54 1.99 -8.73
C HIS A 315 -17.89 2.46 -9.32
N GLU A 316 -18.80 1.54 -9.65
CA GLU A 316 -20.13 1.89 -10.17
C GLU A 316 -20.95 2.73 -9.18
N LYS A 317 -20.86 2.41 -7.88
CA LYS A 317 -21.65 3.08 -6.84
C LYS A 317 -21.00 4.37 -6.34
N TYR A 318 -19.67 4.43 -6.30
CA TYR A 318 -18.88 5.55 -5.78
C TYR A 318 -17.71 5.89 -6.74
N PRO A 319 -18.00 6.34 -7.97
CA PRO A 319 -17.00 6.53 -9.03
C PRO A 319 -15.95 7.59 -8.71
N GLU A 320 -16.20 8.46 -7.74
CA GLU A 320 -15.26 9.47 -7.26
C GLU A 320 -14.14 8.91 -6.36
N GLN A 321 -14.28 7.69 -5.85
CA GLN A 321 -13.34 7.08 -4.92
C GLN A 321 -12.26 6.30 -5.66
N LYS A 322 -11.03 6.42 -5.18
CA LYS A 322 -9.94 5.55 -5.64
C LYS A 322 -10.09 4.15 -5.06
N LEU A 323 -9.65 3.15 -5.81
CA LEU A 323 -9.63 1.76 -5.40
C LEU A 323 -8.21 1.22 -5.50
N VAL A 324 -7.80 0.37 -4.57
CA VAL A 324 -6.45 -0.21 -4.60
C VAL A 324 -6.49 -1.66 -4.13
N GLN A 325 -5.78 -2.55 -4.82
CA GLN A 325 -5.54 -3.89 -4.32
C GLN A 325 -4.36 -3.82 -3.34
N THR A 326 -4.49 -4.37 -2.14
CA THR A 326 -3.56 -4.10 -1.02
C THR A 326 -2.75 -5.32 -0.56
N GLU A 327 -3.15 -6.52 -0.96
CA GLU A 327 -2.47 -7.79 -0.62
C GLU A 327 -2.85 -8.92 -1.56
N THR A 328 -1.85 -9.60 -2.09
CA THR A 328 -2.02 -10.78 -2.95
C THR A 328 -2.34 -12.01 -2.13
N GLU A 329 -2.90 -13.02 -2.79
CA GLU A 329 -3.05 -14.35 -2.20
C GLU A 329 -1.72 -14.84 -1.60
N CYS A 330 -1.74 -15.27 -0.34
CA CYS A 330 -0.55 -15.66 0.42
C CYS A 330 0.09 -16.97 -0.07
N ASN A 331 -0.71 -17.91 -0.60
CA ASN A 331 -0.30 -19.27 -0.98
C ASN A 331 0.46 -20.01 0.15
N LYS A 332 1.20 -21.09 -0.16
CA LYS A 332 1.83 -21.98 0.86
C LYS A 332 3.35 -22.11 0.70
N GLY A 333 3.99 -21.18 0.00
CA GLY A 333 5.45 -21.08 -0.15
C GLY A 333 6.05 -21.94 -1.26
N GLN A 334 5.25 -22.43 -2.21
CA GLN A 334 5.74 -23.23 -3.33
C GLN A 334 6.43 -22.38 -4.39
N ASN A 335 6.01 -21.12 -4.55
CA ASN A 335 6.55 -20.17 -5.54
C ASN A 335 6.60 -20.75 -6.97
N THR A 336 5.54 -21.46 -7.38
CA THR A 336 5.49 -22.11 -8.70
C THR A 336 5.23 -21.12 -9.83
N TRP A 337 5.61 -21.47 -11.06
CA TRP A 337 5.24 -20.71 -12.25
C TRP A 337 3.72 -20.54 -12.40
N ALA A 338 2.93 -21.57 -12.06
CA ALA A 338 1.47 -21.50 -12.11
C ALA A 338 0.89 -20.46 -11.14
N GLU A 339 1.47 -20.34 -9.94
CA GLU A 339 1.12 -19.29 -8.99
C GLU A 339 1.52 -17.91 -9.52
N GLY A 340 2.71 -17.77 -10.11
CA GLY A 340 3.15 -16.54 -10.77
C GLY A 340 2.21 -16.07 -11.89
N LEU A 341 1.77 -17.00 -12.76
CA LEU A 341 0.76 -16.73 -13.79
C LEU A 341 -0.59 -16.34 -13.19
N THR A 342 -0.96 -16.95 -12.05
CA THR A 342 -2.19 -16.59 -11.35
C THR A 342 -2.13 -15.16 -10.84
N THR A 343 -1.05 -14.77 -10.15
CA THR A 343 -0.83 -13.39 -9.71
C THR A 343 -0.86 -12.41 -10.88
N PHE A 344 -0.20 -12.73 -12.00
CA PHE A 344 -0.22 -11.85 -13.18
C PHE A 344 -1.64 -11.64 -13.74
N ARG A 345 -2.46 -12.71 -13.79
CA ARG A 345 -3.88 -12.59 -14.17
C ARG A 345 -4.66 -11.72 -13.19
N ARG A 346 -4.36 -11.81 -11.89
CA ARG A 346 -5.00 -10.97 -10.87
C ARG A 346 -4.64 -9.50 -11.02
N VAL A 347 -3.40 -9.16 -11.35
CA VAL A 347 -3.01 -7.78 -11.67
C VAL A 347 -3.86 -7.23 -12.82
N ILE A 348 -4.03 -8.01 -13.89
CA ILE A 348 -4.87 -7.61 -15.04
C ILE A 348 -6.33 -7.45 -14.62
N GLU A 349 -6.88 -8.41 -13.88
CA GLU A 349 -8.27 -8.41 -13.44
C GLU A 349 -8.57 -7.21 -12.54
N ASP A 350 -7.77 -6.99 -11.50
CA ASP A 350 -7.98 -5.93 -10.51
C ASP A 350 -7.87 -4.54 -11.16
N THR A 351 -6.88 -4.36 -12.04
CA THR A 351 -6.74 -3.11 -12.81
C THR A 351 -7.82 -2.95 -13.89
N SER A 352 -8.37 -4.03 -14.43
CA SER A 352 -9.55 -3.98 -15.32
C SER A 352 -10.83 -3.64 -14.56
N HIS A 353 -10.84 -3.82 -13.24
CA HIS A 353 -11.92 -3.41 -12.33
C HIS A 353 -11.57 -2.14 -11.53
N PHE A 354 -10.87 -1.20 -12.15
CA PHE A 354 -10.63 0.14 -11.62
C PHE A 354 -9.66 0.25 -10.44
N ALA A 355 -8.89 -0.79 -10.10
CA ALA A 355 -7.79 -0.62 -9.16
C ALA A 355 -6.75 0.37 -9.73
N ASN A 356 -6.41 1.38 -8.93
CA ASN A 356 -5.36 2.37 -9.18
C ASN A 356 -3.96 1.82 -8.87
N GLY A 357 -3.86 0.73 -8.11
CA GLY A 357 -2.57 0.12 -7.78
C GLY A 357 -2.72 -1.29 -7.24
N TYR A 358 -1.58 -1.97 -7.15
CA TYR A 358 -1.51 -3.37 -6.75
C TYR A 358 -0.25 -3.65 -5.93
N PHE A 359 -0.41 -4.36 -4.82
CA PHE A 359 0.62 -4.65 -3.84
C PHE A 359 0.76 -6.17 -3.66
N PHE A 360 1.92 -6.69 -4.04
CA PHE A 360 2.32 -8.03 -3.66
C PHE A 360 2.53 -8.11 -2.15
N TRP A 361 2.23 -9.25 -1.54
CA TRP A 361 2.38 -9.38 -0.09
C TRP A 361 3.87 -9.40 0.34
N ASN A 362 4.50 -10.57 0.44
CA ASN A 362 5.92 -10.63 0.76
C ASN A 362 6.78 -10.42 -0.49
N MET A 363 7.55 -9.34 -0.53
CA MET A 363 8.53 -9.15 -1.60
C MET A 363 9.68 -10.16 -1.48
N ILE A 364 10.15 -10.40 -0.26
CA ILE A 364 11.33 -11.22 0.02
C ILE A 364 11.04 -12.09 1.24
N LEU A 365 11.36 -13.37 1.16
CA LEU A 365 11.43 -14.27 2.31
C LEU A 365 12.68 -15.14 2.21
N ASN A 366 13.03 -15.82 3.30
CA ASN A 366 14.06 -16.85 3.27
C ASN A 366 13.54 -18.18 2.68
N GLU A 367 14.43 -19.16 2.53
CA GLU A 367 14.16 -20.48 1.94
C GLU A 367 13.04 -21.28 2.62
N THR A 368 12.67 -20.95 3.86
CA THR A 368 11.59 -21.64 4.56
C THR A 368 10.21 -21.12 4.17
N GLY A 369 10.13 -19.85 3.73
CA GLY A 369 8.89 -19.12 3.52
C GLY A 369 8.00 -19.01 4.78
N ARG A 370 8.51 -19.37 5.96
CA ARG A 370 7.74 -19.44 7.20
C ARG A 370 7.73 -18.09 7.92
N SER A 371 6.55 -17.74 8.40
CA SER A 371 6.34 -16.64 9.33
C SER A 371 6.78 -17.03 10.75
N THR A 372 6.84 -16.04 11.65
CA THR A 372 7.14 -16.26 13.07
C THR A 372 6.10 -17.15 13.76
N TRP A 373 4.90 -17.25 13.20
CA TRP A 373 3.80 -18.09 13.68
C TRP A 373 3.64 -19.38 12.86
N ASP A 374 4.74 -19.86 12.26
CA ASP A 374 4.86 -21.18 11.65
C ASP A 374 3.91 -21.50 10.49
N TRP A 375 3.49 -20.48 9.73
CA TRP A 375 2.76 -20.68 8.47
C TRP A 375 3.55 -20.15 7.28
N ARG A 376 3.42 -20.84 6.15
CA ARG A 376 4.21 -20.57 4.95
C ARG A 376 3.47 -19.69 3.96
N GLN A 377 4.22 -18.86 3.26
CA GLN A 377 3.71 -18.03 2.18
C GLN A 377 4.71 -17.89 1.04
N ASN A 378 4.20 -17.46 -0.10
CA ASN A 378 5.00 -17.13 -1.27
C ASN A 378 5.73 -15.79 -1.11
N SER A 379 6.79 -15.61 -1.89
CA SER A 379 7.54 -14.37 -2.03
C SER A 379 8.04 -14.17 -3.45
N LEU A 380 8.27 -12.91 -3.87
CA LEU A 380 8.86 -12.63 -5.18
C LEU A 380 10.32 -13.07 -5.26
N ILE A 381 11.06 -12.93 -4.17
CA ILE A 381 12.46 -13.35 -4.05
C ILE A 381 12.60 -14.26 -2.84
N THR A 382 13.16 -15.45 -3.06
CA THR A 382 13.55 -16.37 -1.99
C THR A 382 15.05 -16.28 -1.74
N VAL A 383 15.43 -15.89 -0.52
CA VAL A 383 16.83 -15.85 -0.09
C VAL A 383 17.23 -17.21 0.46
N MET A 384 18.30 -17.78 -0.09
CA MET A 384 18.89 -19.02 0.40
C MET A 384 19.96 -18.68 1.44
N ARG A 385 19.64 -18.80 2.73
CA ARG A 385 20.61 -18.60 3.81
C ARG A 385 21.59 -19.76 3.80
N ARG A 386 22.88 -19.46 3.66
CA ARG A 386 23.96 -20.46 3.66
C ARG A 386 24.28 -20.94 5.06
#